data_AF-A0A661M6U4-F1
#
_entry.id   AF-A0A661M6U4-F1
#
_cell.length_a   1.000
_cell.length_b   1.000
_cell.length_c   1.000
_cell.angle_alpha   90.00
_cell.angle_beta   90.00
_cell.angle_gamma   90.00
#
_symmetry.space_group_name_H-M   'P 1'
#
loop_
_entity.id
_entity.type
_entity.pdbx_description
1 polymer ?
#
loop_
_entity_poly.entity_id
_entity_poly.type
_entity_poly.pdbx_seq_one_letter_code
_entity_poly.pdbx_strand_id
1 'polypeptide(L)'
;MVRSRPSMKTSLSALLLLAGLLAPLPTLAGNSFGKGATVWKELRTRHTIVMFRSRMDLETLEARLRLGPALWGPDRLYGGSSGRELEDLLAQKIDAVYERVQEILDMRRKIGRTRIRIYPTRADMEETYVRAYRKPCPYRAWYVFEINTVFLNIEDVHTGILAHELAHSIVDHYLLVRPPPRAAEILARYVDRHLAGEGTASPRISHVSGRGR
;
A
#
# COMPACT_ATOMS: atom_id res chain seq x y z
N MET A 1 46.39 -4.23 6.04
CA MET A 1 46.31 -4.66 4.62
C MET A 1 45.11 -3.97 4.00
N VAL A 2 45.31 -2.77 3.42
CA VAL A 2 44.24 -1.87 2.97
C VAL A 2 43.93 -2.18 1.50
N ARG A 3 42.75 -2.74 1.21
CA ARG A 3 42.30 -3.02 -0.15
C ARG A 3 41.71 -1.76 -0.78
N SER A 4 42.49 -1.16 -1.68
CA SER A 4 42.08 -0.08 -2.58
C SER A 4 40.89 -0.50 -3.45
N ARG A 5 39.84 0.33 -3.51
CA ARG A 5 38.66 0.13 -4.37
C ARG A 5 38.92 0.77 -5.74
N PRO A 6 38.65 0.09 -6.87
CA PRO A 6 38.82 0.67 -8.19
C PRO A 6 37.73 1.70 -8.52
N SER A 7 38.19 2.81 -9.08
CA SER A 7 37.42 3.94 -9.62
C SER A 7 36.58 3.50 -10.83
N MET A 8 35.26 3.73 -10.76
CA MET A 8 34.35 3.55 -11.90
C MET A 8 34.44 4.76 -12.82
N LYS A 9 35.01 4.56 -14.01
CA LYS A 9 35.03 5.55 -15.09
C LYS A 9 33.65 5.63 -15.73
N THR A 10 33.13 6.85 -15.79
CA THR A 10 31.96 7.25 -16.58
C THR A 10 32.28 7.08 -18.06
N SER A 11 31.44 6.36 -18.80
CA SER A 11 31.46 6.37 -20.26
C SER A 11 30.18 7.04 -20.76
N LEU A 12 30.34 8.27 -21.22
CA LEU A 12 29.44 8.92 -22.15
C LEU A 12 29.49 8.20 -23.52
N SER A 13 28.46 8.46 -24.31
CA SER A 13 28.39 8.31 -25.77
C SER A 13 27.78 7.01 -26.29
N ALA A 14 26.54 7.10 -26.77
CA ALA A 14 26.23 6.78 -28.17
C ALA A 14 24.81 7.28 -28.49
N LEU A 15 24.76 8.47 -29.08
CA LEU A 15 23.64 8.96 -29.87
C LEU A 15 23.62 8.15 -31.17
N LEU A 16 22.55 7.39 -31.43
CA LEU A 16 22.35 6.73 -32.73
C LEU A 16 20.97 7.11 -33.25
N LEU A 17 21.00 8.09 -34.15
CA LEU A 17 19.96 8.41 -35.11
C LEU A 17 19.79 7.19 -36.03
N LEU A 18 18.60 6.58 -36.03
CA LEU A 18 18.17 5.73 -37.13
C LEU A 18 16.80 6.22 -37.61
N ALA A 19 16.87 7.11 -38.62
CA ALA A 19 15.74 7.50 -39.44
C ALA A 19 15.69 6.58 -40.67
N GLY A 20 14.49 6.07 -40.99
CA GLY A 20 14.17 5.53 -42.31
C GLY A 20 14.01 4.00 -42.37
N LEU A 21 12.78 3.52 -42.31
CA LEU A 21 12.07 3.02 -43.50
C LEU A 21 10.61 2.73 -43.12
N LEU A 22 9.70 3.49 -43.72
CA LEU A 22 8.25 3.27 -43.64
C LEU A 22 7.89 2.19 -44.68
N ALA A 23 7.41 1.02 -44.23
CA ALA A 23 6.65 0.10 -45.05
C ALA A 23 5.27 -0.07 -44.41
N PRO A 24 4.15 0.15 -45.14
CA PRO A 24 2.82 -0.08 -44.61
C PRO A 24 2.55 -1.58 -44.54
N LEU A 25 2.58 -2.15 -43.33
CA LEU A 25 2.09 -3.49 -43.06
C LEU A 25 0.55 -3.51 -43.08
N PRO A 26 -0.07 -4.60 -43.56
CA PRO A 26 -1.52 -4.74 -43.60
C PRO A 26 -2.09 -4.73 -42.18
N THR A 27 -3.06 -3.86 -41.95
CA THR A 27 -3.85 -3.77 -40.73
C THR A 27 -4.64 -5.06 -40.54
N LEU A 28 -4.10 -5.98 -39.74
CA LEU A 28 -4.93 -6.92 -39.00
C LEU A 28 -5.80 -6.08 -38.07
N ALA A 29 -7.09 -6.04 -38.38
CA ALA A 29 -8.13 -5.48 -37.53
C ALA A 29 -8.18 -6.30 -36.23
N GLY A 30 -7.27 -6.00 -35.32
CA GLY A 30 -7.46 -6.28 -33.91
C GLY A 30 -8.58 -5.37 -33.45
N ASN A 31 -9.68 -5.96 -32.98
CA ASN A 31 -10.59 -5.30 -32.07
C ASN A 31 -9.81 -4.96 -30.78
N SER A 32 -8.96 -3.93 -30.84
CA SER A 32 -8.59 -3.17 -29.66
C SER A 32 -9.86 -2.45 -29.24
N PHE A 33 -10.71 -3.15 -28.47
CA PHE A 33 -11.67 -2.51 -27.59
C PHE A 33 -10.92 -1.36 -26.93
N GLY A 34 -11.24 -0.13 -27.33
CA GLY A 34 -10.64 1.05 -26.77
C GLY A 34 -10.88 0.99 -25.27
N LYS A 35 -9.84 0.65 -24.50
CA LYS A 35 -9.77 0.98 -23.09
C LYS A 35 -9.82 2.51 -23.07
N GLY A 36 -11.02 3.08 -23.06
CA GLY A 36 -11.23 4.50 -22.85
C GLY A 36 -10.37 4.92 -21.66
N ALA A 37 -9.68 6.07 -21.79
CA ALA A 37 -8.76 6.55 -20.77
C ALA A 37 -9.45 6.48 -19.41
N THR A 38 -9.02 5.55 -18.56
CA THR A 38 -9.73 5.25 -17.33
C THR A 38 -9.46 6.39 -16.36
N VAL A 39 -10.48 7.21 -16.12
CA VAL A 39 -10.37 8.37 -15.24
C VAL A 39 -10.32 7.89 -13.80
N TRP A 40 -9.21 8.17 -13.12
CA TRP A 40 -9.06 7.90 -11.70
C TRP A 40 -9.81 8.94 -10.87
N LYS A 41 -10.57 8.47 -9.89
CA LYS A 41 -11.25 9.29 -8.88
C LYS A 41 -10.51 9.18 -7.55
N GLU A 42 -10.73 10.14 -6.66
CA GLU A 42 -10.07 10.19 -5.35
C GLU A 42 -11.10 10.21 -4.22
N LEU A 43 -10.87 9.37 -3.20
CA LEU A 43 -11.51 9.46 -1.89
C LEU A 43 -10.44 9.86 -0.87
N ARG A 44 -10.63 11.01 -0.22
CA ARG A 44 -9.66 11.55 0.73
C ARG A 44 -10.07 11.22 2.16
N THR A 45 -9.15 10.63 2.92
CA THR A 45 -9.34 10.33 4.34
C THR A 45 -8.44 11.22 5.19
N ARG A 46 -8.44 11.02 6.51
CA ARG A 46 -7.49 11.71 7.41
C ARG A 46 -6.05 11.38 7.03
N HIS A 47 -5.76 10.10 6.79
CA HIS A 47 -4.39 9.58 6.62
C HIS A 47 -4.05 9.13 5.19
N THR A 48 -5.04 8.99 4.32
CA THR A 48 -4.84 8.38 2.99
C THR A 48 -5.56 9.13 1.86
N ILE A 49 -5.15 8.83 0.63
CA ILE A 49 -5.86 9.21 -0.61
C ILE A 49 -6.09 7.91 -1.39
N VAL A 50 -7.34 7.50 -1.52
CA VAL A 50 -7.73 6.28 -2.21
C VAL A 50 -8.08 6.61 -3.66
N MET A 51 -7.35 6.02 -4.60
CA MET A 51 -7.53 6.17 -6.03
C MET A 51 -8.30 4.95 -6.56
N PHE A 52 -9.45 5.20 -7.20
CA PHE A 52 -10.35 4.17 -7.72
C PHE A 52 -10.91 4.56 -9.10
N ARG A 53 -11.53 3.62 -9.82
CA ARG A 53 -12.07 3.87 -11.17
C ARG A 53 -13.60 3.95 -11.15
N SER A 54 -14.25 3.15 -10.32
CA SER A 54 -15.71 3.03 -10.28
C SER A 54 -16.25 2.97 -8.85
N ARG A 55 -17.53 3.30 -8.66
CA ARG A 55 -18.20 3.14 -7.35
C ARG A 55 -18.22 1.67 -6.90
N MET A 56 -18.34 0.75 -7.85
CA MET A 56 -18.29 -0.70 -7.61
C MET A 56 -16.94 -1.14 -7.01
N ASP A 57 -15.85 -0.45 -7.35
CA ASP A 57 -14.53 -0.68 -6.74
C ASP A 57 -14.58 -0.39 -5.23
N LEU A 58 -15.22 0.72 -4.84
CA LEU A 58 -15.37 1.11 -3.44
C LEU A 58 -16.30 0.16 -2.68
N GLU A 59 -17.42 -0.24 -3.28
CA GLU A 59 -18.35 -1.21 -2.69
C GLU A 59 -17.66 -2.55 -2.45
N THR A 60 -16.88 -3.02 -3.42
CA THR A 60 -16.13 -4.27 -3.28
C THR A 60 -15.02 -4.14 -2.23
N LEU A 61 -14.30 -3.02 -2.21
CA LEU A 61 -13.29 -2.77 -1.18
C LEU A 61 -13.91 -2.76 0.23
N GLU A 62 -15.03 -2.05 0.40
CA GLU A 62 -15.75 -1.95 1.66
C GLU A 62 -16.15 -3.33 2.19
N ALA A 63 -16.69 -4.19 1.32
CA ALA A 63 -17.11 -5.55 1.65
C ALA A 63 -15.92 -6.48 2.02
N ARG A 64 -14.74 -6.21 1.44
CA ARG A 64 -13.50 -6.98 1.67
C ARG A 64 -12.75 -6.55 2.94
N LEU A 65 -12.84 -5.27 3.30
CA LEU A 65 -12.24 -4.73 4.53
C LEU A 65 -13.14 -5.03 5.74
N ARG A 66 -13.04 -6.27 6.23
CA ARG A 66 -13.70 -6.73 7.45
C ARG A 66 -12.89 -6.28 8.66
N LEU A 67 -13.47 -5.41 9.48
CA LEU A 67 -12.84 -4.92 10.71
C LEU A 67 -13.52 -5.61 11.88
N GLY A 68 -12.72 -6.36 12.65
CA GLY A 68 -13.21 -7.01 13.86
C GLY A 68 -13.50 -6.00 14.97
N PRO A 69 -14.20 -6.41 16.05
CA PRO A 69 -14.51 -5.55 17.19
C PRO A 69 -13.29 -4.84 17.79
N ALA A 70 -12.12 -5.48 17.74
CA ALA A 70 -10.85 -4.91 18.21
C ALA A 70 -10.40 -3.67 17.43
N LEU A 71 -10.77 -3.54 16.15
CA LEU A 71 -10.40 -2.41 15.28
C LEU A 71 -11.41 -1.27 15.33
N TRP A 72 -12.67 -1.59 15.60
CA TRP A 72 -13.80 -0.67 15.43
C TRP A 72 -14.47 -0.24 16.73
N GLY A 73 -14.25 -0.95 17.83
CA GLY A 73 -14.95 -0.73 19.09
C GLY A 73 -16.46 -1.06 18.96
N PRO A 74 -17.13 -1.43 20.05
CA PRO A 74 -18.56 -1.71 20.02
C PRO A 74 -19.37 -0.49 19.55
N ASP A 75 -19.01 0.72 19.98
CA ASP A 75 -19.79 1.94 19.72
C ASP A 75 -19.92 2.31 18.22
N ARG A 76 -18.95 1.91 17.37
CA ARG A 76 -19.01 2.17 15.92
C ARG A 76 -19.67 1.05 15.13
N LEU A 77 -19.75 -0.15 15.69
CA LEU A 77 -20.45 -1.30 15.08
C LEU A 77 -21.97 -1.16 15.19
N TYR A 78 -22.48 -0.46 16.21
CA TYR A 78 -23.92 -0.27 16.46
C TYR A 78 -24.49 1.08 15.98
N GLY A 79 -23.66 1.97 15.45
CA GLY A 79 -24.10 3.24 14.86
C GLY A 79 -24.75 3.03 13.48
N GLY A 80 -26.04 2.71 13.48
CA GLY A 80 -26.95 2.54 12.33
C GLY A 80 -26.42 2.88 10.94
N SER A 81 -26.39 1.87 10.08
CA SER A 81 -26.14 1.93 8.63
C SER A 81 -27.27 2.60 7.82
N SER A 82 -28.29 3.15 8.47
CA SER A 82 -29.38 3.88 7.83
C SER A 82 -28.97 5.34 7.57
N GLY A 83 -28.08 5.56 6.58
CA GLY A 83 -27.88 6.90 5.98
C GLY A 83 -26.46 7.42 5.85
N ARG A 84 -25.41 6.66 6.21
CA ARG A 84 -24.02 7.08 5.91
C ARG A 84 -23.66 6.77 4.46
N GLU A 85 -23.06 7.75 3.77
CA GLU A 85 -22.56 7.60 2.41
C GLU A 85 -21.42 6.56 2.39
N LEU A 86 -21.38 5.70 1.36
CA LEU A 86 -20.39 4.63 1.21
C LEU A 86 -18.95 5.13 1.40
N GLU A 87 -18.67 6.31 0.85
CA GLU A 87 -17.36 6.96 0.92
C GLU A 87 -16.95 7.29 2.37
N ASP A 88 -17.87 7.78 3.19
CA ASP A 88 -17.62 8.07 4.60
C ASP A 88 -17.34 6.80 5.41
N LEU A 89 -18.11 5.73 5.16
CA LEU A 89 -17.92 4.44 5.81
C LEU A 89 -16.54 3.87 5.49
N LEU A 90 -16.17 3.90 4.21
CA LEU A 90 -14.90 3.38 3.75
C LEU A 90 -13.72 4.24 4.24
N ALA A 91 -13.86 5.57 4.24
CA ALA A 91 -12.87 6.47 4.80
C ALA A 91 -12.61 6.16 6.28
N GLN A 92 -13.67 5.96 7.07
CA GLN A 92 -13.57 5.56 8.47
C GLN A 92 -12.92 4.18 8.65
N LYS A 93 -13.23 3.21 7.78
CA LYS A 93 -12.57 1.89 7.77
C LYS A 93 -11.07 2.01 7.58
N ILE A 94 -10.66 2.74 6.54
CA ILE A 94 -9.25 2.88 6.17
C ILE A 94 -8.48 3.66 7.23
N ASP A 95 -9.05 4.75 7.76
CA ASP A 95 -8.43 5.50 8.85
C ASP A 95 -8.29 4.64 10.11
N ALA A 96 -9.26 3.78 10.44
CA ALA A 96 -9.14 2.86 11.57
C ALA A 96 -8.01 1.82 11.39
N VAL A 97 -7.83 1.27 10.18
CA VAL A 97 -6.70 0.39 9.89
C VAL A 97 -5.38 1.15 10.04
N TYR A 98 -5.29 2.34 9.47
CA TYR A 98 -4.10 3.17 9.53
C TYR A 98 -3.70 3.50 10.97
N GLU A 99 -4.66 3.98 11.77
CA GLU A 99 -4.45 4.32 13.18
C GLU A 99 -4.06 3.09 13.98
N ARG A 100 -4.67 1.93 13.72
CA ARG A 100 -4.25 0.68 14.36
C ARG A 100 -2.81 0.31 14.03
N VAL A 101 -2.38 0.49 12.78
CA VAL A 101 -0.99 0.23 12.39
C VAL A 101 -0.04 1.17 13.15
N GLN A 102 -0.40 2.46 13.27
CA GLN A 102 0.37 3.41 14.09
C GLN A 102 0.42 3.00 15.56
N GLU A 103 -0.69 2.50 16.13
CA GLU A 103 -0.73 2.02 17.51
C GLU A 103 0.17 0.80 17.73
N ILE A 104 0.10 -0.20 16.85
CA ILE A 104 0.90 -1.42 16.96
C ILE A 104 2.40 -1.11 16.88
N LEU A 105 2.78 -0.18 16.00
CA LEU A 105 4.16 0.24 15.81
C LEU A 105 4.63 1.31 16.82
N ASP A 106 3.71 1.87 17.60
CA ASP A 106 3.90 3.09 18.40
C ASP A 106 4.47 4.29 17.61
N MET A 107 4.01 4.46 16.36
CA MET A 107 4.48 5.46 15.40
C MET A 107 3.39 6.49 15.07
N ARG A 108 3.01 7.32 16.07
CA ARG A 108 1.83 8.20 16.01
C ARG A 108 2.05 9.60 15.41
N ARG A 109 3.22 9.89 14.82
CA ARG A 109 3.51 11.22 14.26
C ARG A 109 2.68 11.45 12.99
N LYS A 110 2.21 12.68 12.79
CA LYS A 110 1.57 13.08 11.53
C LYS A 110 2.58 13.00 10.39
N ILE A 111 2.34 12.09 9.46
CA ILE A 111 3.10 11.94 8.21
C ILE A 111 2.22 12.34 7.01
N GLY A 112 2.82 12.48 5.83
CA GLY A 112 2.08 12.76 4.60
C GLY A 112 1.04 11.68 4.29
N ARG A 113 -0.04 12.05 3.58
CA ARG A 113 -1.07 11.08 3.23
C ARG A 113 -0.50 9.97 2.35
N THR A 114 -0.77 8.72 2.71
CA THR A 114 -0.41 7.55 1.90
C THR A 114 -1.41 7.41 0.76
N ARG A 115 -0.93 7.25 -0.48
CA ARG A 115 -1.82 6.97 -1.61
C ARG A 115 -2.11 5.48 -1.65
N ILE A 116 -3.36 5.11 -1.89
CA ILE A 116 -3.77 3.72 -2.09
C ILE A 116 -4.38 3.66 -3.49
N ARG A 117 -3.77 2.90 -4.40
CA ARG A 117 -4.27 2.73 -5.76
C ARG A 117 -4.85 1.35 -5.93
N ILE A 118 -6.12 1.32 -6.29
CA ILE A 118 -6.91 0.11 -6.29
C ILE A 118 -7.18 -0.32 -7.74
N TYR A 119 -6.88 -1.59 -8.03
CA TYR A 119 -7.10 -2.21 -9.33
C TYR A 119 -8.25 -3.21 -9.24
N PRO A 120 -9.22 -3.18 -10.18
CA PRO A 120 -10.35 -4.09 -10.17
C PRO A 120 -9.93 -5.56 -10.19
N THR A 121 -8.88 -5.89 -10.95
CA THR A 121 -8.38 -7.25 -11.11
C THR A 121 -6.89 -7.36 -10.80
N ARG A 122 -6.44 -8.57 -10.48
CA ARG A 122 -5.02 -8.88 -10.36
C ARG A 122 -4.25 -8.57 -11.65
N ALA A 123 -4.81 -8.92 -12.82
CA ALA A 123 -4.17 -8.70 -14.10
C ALA A 123 -3.87 -7.21 -14.39
N ASP A 124 -4.81 -6.31 -14.05
CA ASP A 124 -4.60 -4.86 -14.22
C ASP A 124 -3.47 -4.32 -13.32
N MET A 125 -3.36 -4.86 -12.11
CA MET A 125 -2.29 -4.54 -11.17
C MET A 125 -0.92 -5.04 -11.70
N GLU A 126 -0.86 -6.30 -12.13
CA GLU A 126 0.34 -6.92 -12.70
C GLU A 126 0.80 -6.22 -13.99
N GLU A 127 -0.13 -5.84 -14.87
CA GLU A 127 0.18 -5.05 -16.08
C GLU A 127 0.88 -3.74 -15.70
N THR A 128 0.39 -3.07 -14.65
CA THR A 128 0.99 -1.82 -14.16
C THR A 128 2.39 -2.05 -13.59
N TYR A 129 2.59 -3.15 -12.86
CA TYR A 129 3.91 -3.53 -12.35
C TYR A 129 4.91 -3.83 -13.48
N VAL A 130 4.52 -4.66 -14.45
CA VAL A 130 5.37 -5.04 -15.61
C VAL A 130 5.75 -3.80 -16.41
N ARG A 131 4.82 -2.87 -16.59
CA ARG A 131 5.10 -1.61 -17.29
C ARG A 131 6.16 -0.77 -16.57
N ALA A 132 6.11 -0.71 -15.25
CA ALA A 132 7.03 0.06 -14.43
C ALA A 132 8.42 -0.61 -14.31
N TYR A 133 8.47 -1.91 -14.08
CA TYR A 133 9.69 -2.62 -13.69
C TYR A 133 10.25 -3.57 -14.74
N ARG A 134 9.54 -3.80 -15.85
CA ARG A 134 9.90 -4.74 -16.93
C ARG A 134 10.14 -6.17 -16.45
N LYS A 135 9.43 -6.58 -15.40
CA LYS A 135 9.52 -7.91 -14.77
C LYS A 135 8.13 -8.40 -14.38
N PRO A 136 7.90 -9.73 -14.32
CA PRO A 136 6.68 -10.29 -13.74
C PRO A 136 6.46 -9.80 -12.31
N CYS A 137 5.21 -9.60 -11.90
CA CYS A 137 4.87 -9.19 -10.54
C CYS A 137 4.74 -10.42 -9.63
N PRO A 138 5.63 -10.63 -8.65
CA PRO A 138 5.49 -11.74 -7.71
C PRO A 138 4.58 -11.42 -6.52
N TYR A 139 4.03 -10.21 -6.45
CA TYR A 139 3.40 -9.68 -5.24
C TYR A 139 1.86 -9.64 -5.36
N ARG A 140 1.17 -9.87 -4.24
CA ARG A 140 -0.29 -9.73 -4.13
C ARG A 140 -0.73 -8.27 -3.96
N ALA A 141 0.12 -7.49 -3.31
CA ALA A 141 0.07 -6.04 -3.16
C ALA A 141 1.52 -5.55 -3.06
N TRP A 142 1.78 -4.27 -3.30
CA TRP A 142 3.10 -3.71 -2.98
C TRP A 142 3.05 -2.22 -2.69
N TYR A 143 3.99 -1.77 -1.89
CA TYR A 143 4.25 -0.37 -1.60
C TYR A 143 5.46 0.17 -2.37
N VAL A 144 5.35 1.43 -2.83
CA VAL A 144 6.46 2.17 -3.47
C VAL A 144 6.76 3.43 -2.66
N PHE A 145 7.96 3.46 -2.09
CA PHE A 145 8.45 4.52 -1.21
C PHE A 145 8.47 5.89 -1.88
N GLU A 146 9.04 5.97 -3.09
CA GLU A 146 9.33 7.22 -3.79
C GLU A 146 8.07 8.07 -4.08
N ILE A 147 6.93 7.40 -4.22
CA ILE A 147 5.63 8.03 -4.50
C ILE A 147 4.63 7.86 -3.37
N ASN A 148 5.07 7.29 -2.24
CA ASN A 148 4.27 6.94 -1.08
C ASN A 148 2.93 6.27 -1.45
N THR A 149 2.98 5.25 -2.31
CA THR A 149 1.78 4.64 -2.90
C THR A 149 1.75 3.13 -2.67
N VAL A 150 0.64 2.67 -2.10
CA VAL A 150 0.26 1.25 -1.98
C VAL A 150 -0.57 0.86 -3.20
N PHE A 151 -0.25 -0.29 -3.81
CA PHE A 151 -0.95 -0.85 -4.97
C PHE A 151 -1.69 -2.12 -4.51
N LEU A 152 -3.01 -2.14 -4.69
CA LEU A 152 -3.88 -3.25 -4.26
C LEU A 152 -4.70 -3.76 -5.43
N ASN A 153 -4.91 -5.07 -5.50
CA ASN A 153 -5.96 -5.66 -6.33
C ASN A 153 -7.19 -5.96 -5.44
N ILE A 154 -8.39 -5.62 -5.91
CA ILE A 154 -9.63 -5.77 -5.12
C ILE A 154 -10.00 -7.24 -4.89
N GLU A 155 -9.70 -8.11 -5.85
CA GLU A 155 -10.08 -9.53 -5.81
C GLU A 155 -9.50 -10.28 -4.62
N ASP A 156 -8.37 -9.81 -4.10
CA ASP A 156 -7.58 -10.49 -3.07
C ASP A 156 -7.28 -9.61 -1.85
N VAL A 157 -7.75 -8.35 -1.83
CA VAL A 157 -7.53 -7.46 -0.70
C VAL A 157 -8.30 -7.94 0.53
N HIS A 158 -7.65 -7.83 1.69
CA HIS A 158 -8.26 -7.93 3.00
C HIS A 158 -7.51 -7.01 3.98
N THR A 159 -8.07 -6.80 5.17
CA THR A 159 -7.53 -5.87 6.17
C THR A 159 -6.05 -6.13 6.49
N GLY A 160 -5.64 -7.39 6.62
CA GLY A 160 -4.24 -7.77 6.81
C GLY A 160 -3.29 -7.25 5.73
N ILE A 161 -3.60 -7.49 4.45
CA ILE A 161 -2.78 -6.98 3.33
C ILE A 161 -2.69 -5.45 3.37
N LEU A 162 -3.82 -4.76 3.58
CA LEU A 162 -3.80 -3.30 3.67
C LEU A 162 -2.93 -2.82 4.84
N ALA A 163 -3.08 -3.43 6.02
CA ALA A 163 -2.31 -3.07 7.21
C ALA A 163 -0.80 -3.29 7.02
N HIS A 164 -0.42 -4.41 6.39
CA HIS A 164 0.97 -4.73 6.05
C HIS A 164 1.60 -3.64 5.17
N GLU A 165 0.94 -3.27 4.08
CA GLU A 165 1.46 -2.26 3.16
C GLU A 165 1.45 -0.85 3.79
N LEU A 166 0.46 -0.53 4.61
CA LEU A 166 0.45 0.71 5.39
C LEU A 166 1.57 0.76 6.41
N ALA A 167 1.98 -0.39 6.98
CA ALA A 167 3.12 -0.45 7.90
C ALA A 167 4.41 -0.04 7.19
N HIS A 168 4.64 -0.50 5.95
CA HIS A 168 5.77 -0.03 5.15
C HIS A 168 5.76 1.49 4.96
N SER A 169 4.62 2.05 4.59
CA SER A 169 4.46 3.50 4.43
C SER A 169 4.78 4.27 5.72
N ILE A 170 4.18 3.85 6.84
CA ILE A 170 4.36 4.49 8.15
C ILE A 170 5.82 4.42 8.58
N VAL A 171 6.43 3.24 8.55
CA VAL A 171 7.82 3.03 8.97
C VAL A 171 8.78 3.88 8.14
N ASP A 172 8.64 3.86 6.81
CA ASP A 172 9.55 4.57 5.90
C ASP A 172 9.45 6.10 6.02
N HIS A 173 8.31 6.64 6.47
CA HIS A 173 8.07 8.08 6.64
C HIS A 173 8.10 8.57 8.09
N TYR A 174 8.08 7.67 9.07
CA TYR A 174 8.25 7.98 10.48
C TYR A 174 9.73 8.03 10.88
N LEU A 175 10.55 7.11 10.38
CA LEU A 175 11.97 7.10 10.67
C LEU A 175 12.72 8.15 9.85
N LEU A 176 13.75 8.78 10.44
CA LEU A 176 14.58 9.75 9.73
C LEU A 176 15.39 9.10 8.60
N VAL A 177 15.81 7.85 8.81
CA VAL A 177 16.52 7.03 7.84
C VAL A 177 15.67 5.80 7.57
N ARG A 178 15.43 5.54 6.29
CA ARG A 178 14.70 4.35 5.84
C ARG A 178 15.37 3.08 6.39
N PRO A 179 14.64 2.18 7.06
CA PRO A 179 15.24 0.96 7.56
C PRO A 179 15.65 0.02 6.40
N PRO A 180 16.63 -0.86 6.62
CA PRO A 180 16.94 -1.92 5.66
C PRO A 180 15.69 -2.76 5.33
N PRO A 181 15.52 -3.25 4.09
CA PRO A 181 14.28 -3.93 3.67
C PRO A 181 13.84 -5.08 4.58
N ARG A 182 14.79 -5.87 5.09
CA ARG A 182 14.50 -6.97 6.02
C ARG A 182 13.93 -6.49 7.36
N ALA A 183 14.39 -5.35 7.86
CA ALA A 183 13.88 -4.76 9.10
C ALA A 183 12.48 -4.18 8.89
N ALA A 184 12.24 -3.52 7.76
CA ALA A 184 10.91 -3.03 7.38
C ALA A 184 9.89 -4.18 7.31
N GLU A 185 10.27 -5.30 6.68
CA GLU A 185 9.46 -6.53 6.60
C GLU A 185 9.14 -7.12 7.98
N ILE A 186 10.12 -7.16 8.90
CA ILE A 186 9.90 -7.65 10.26
C ILE A 186 8.83 -6.80 10.97
N LEU A 187 8.86 -5.48 10.80
CA LEU A 187 7.87 -4.56 11.38
C LEU A 187 6.48 -4.74 10.74
N ALA A 188 6.42 -4.89 9.41
CA ALA A 188 5.16 -5.15 8.72
C ALA A 188 4.53 -6.49 9.15
N ARG A 189 5.33 -7.56 9.25
CA ARG A 189 4.88 -8.85 9.79
C ARG A 189 4.55 -8.81 11.28
N TYR A 190 5.16 -7.90 12.04
CA TYR A 190 4.75 -7.65 13.42
C TYR A 190 3.33 -7.06 13.46
N VAL A 191 3.01 -6.14 12.56
CA VAL A 191 1.65 -5.61 12.40
C VAL A 191 0.65 -6.71 12.06
N ASP A 192 0.95 -7.59 11.10
CA ASP A 192 0.06 -8.70 10.72
C ASP A 192 -0.34 -9.56 11.93
N ARG A 193 0.64 -9.88 12.79
CA ARG A 193 0.42 -10.73 13.97
C ARG A 193 -0.43 -10.09 15.06
N HIS A 194 -0.45 -8.76 15.15
CA HIS A 194 -1.13 -8.02 16.24
C HIS A 194 -2.35 -7.21 15.76
N LEU A 195 -2.72 -7.36 14.49
CA LEU A 195 -3.84 -6.64 13.87
C LEU A 195 -5.19 -7.09 14.45
N ALA A 196 -5.39 -8.40 14.59
CA ALA A 196 -6.47 -8.96 15.40
C ALA A 196 -6.06 -8.79 16.86
N GLY A 197 -6.47 -7.69 17.50
CA GLY A 197 -6.01 -7.30 18.84
C GLY A 197 -5.94 -8.48 19.81
N GLU A 198 -4.86 -8.52 20.60
CA GLU A 198 -4.61 -9.58 21.58
C GLU A 198 -5.82 -9.79 22.51
N GLY A 199 -6.61 -10.82 22.19
CA GLY A 199 -7.46 -11.56 23.11
C GLY A 199 -6.75 -12.79 23.69
N THR A 200 -5.41 -12.87 23.56
CA THR A 200 -4.59 -13.86 24.26
C THR A 200 -3.52 -13.11 25.02
N ALA A 201 -3.73 -13.01 26.34
CA ALA A 201 -2.88 -12.35 27.30
C ALA A 201 -1.37 -12.47 26.98
N SER A 202 -0.79 -11.39 26.47
CA SER A 202 0.66 -11.21 26.53
C SER A 202 1.04 -10.94 27.99
N PRO A 203 1.99 -11.69 28.57
CA PRO A 203 2.38 -11.50 29.96
C PRO A 203 2.95 -10.08 30.09
N ARG A 204 2.31 -9.25 30.92
CA ARG A 204 2.86 -7.94 31.30
C ARG A 204 4.27 -8.19 31.83
N ILE A 205 5.27 -7.82 31.05
CA ILE A 205 6.64 -7.68 31.55
C ILE A 205 6.56 -6.48 32.49
N SER A 206 6.39 -6.75 33.77
CA SER A 206 6.52 -5.76 34.83
C SER A 206 7.95 -5.22 34.76
N HIS A 207 8.08 -3.99 34.28
CA HIS A 207 9.35 -3.29 34.31
C HIS A 207 9.70 -3.04 35.78
N VAL A 208 10.63 -3.84 36.32
CA VAL A 208 11.21 -3.62 37.64
C VAL A 208 12.08 -2.37 37.55
N SER A 209 11.53 -1.25 38.03
CA SER A 209 12.28 -0.02 38.30
C SER A 209 13.25 -0.28 39.45
N GLY A 210 14.50 -0.59 39.12
CA GLY A 210 15.59 -0.63 40.08
C GLY A 210 16.00 0.79 40.47
N ARG A 211 15.50 1.28 41.61
CA ARG A 211 16.17 2.34 42.36
C ARG A 211 17.43 1.74 43.00
N GLY A 212 18.56 1.88 42.32
CA GLY A 212 19.88 1.81 42.93
C GLY A 212 20.21 3.14 43.61
N ARG A 213 20.68 3.04 44.85
CA ARG A 213 21.01 4.14 45.77
C ARG A 213 22.24 4.93 45.33
#